data_AF-A0A524KUP0-F1
#
_entry.id   AF-A0A524KUP0-F1
#
_cell.length_a   1.000
_cell.length_b   1.000
_cell.length_c   1.000
_cell.angle_alpha   90.00
_cell.angle_beta   90.00
_cell.angle_gamma   90.00
#
_symmetry.space_group_name_H-M   'P 1'
#
loop_
_entity.id
_entity.type
_entity.pdbx_description
1 polymer ?
#
loop_
_entity_poly.entity_id
_entity_poly.type
_entity_poly.pdbx_seq_one_letter_code
_entity_poly.pdbx_strand_id
1 'polypeptide(L)'
;MKKLIEVIISLILIFIFVEYILYLENLYSFAIGLFLFMPFSSFIIAPLMRVRFFFKFYSKILLVQFPNKKVYDLHLANNFDLIRFSKNCNNAKKMIFLEIVEGLLNICEEIEQEKLPKKLNIQAITFFMNHRTFKKLGFKKIRFSPQYAILFLFDYIGITISNYFVSKKFRFVNIIKTSKASMTGEDLIQNKKNLIEIKLKLKLGKNYNKSLNSDTTRGR
;
A
#
# COMPACT_ATOMS: atom_id res chain seq x y z
N MET A 1 -22.52 -15.38 -2.76
CA MET A 1 -23.39 -14.36 -3.40
C MET A 1 -22.76 -12.96 -3.45
N LYS A 2 -22.45 -12.28 -2.33
CA LYS A 2 -21.93 -10.89 -2.36
C LYS A 2 -20.73 -10.66 -3.30
N LYS A 3 -19.70 -11.52 -3.23
CA LYS A 3 -18.52 -11.44 -4.12
C LYS A 3 -18.86 -11.65 -5.60
N LEU A 4 -19.83 -12.51 -5.92
CA LEU A 4 -20.26 -12.77 -7.29
C LEU A 4 -20.98 -11.55 -7.86
N ILE A 5 -21.82 -10.90 -7.06
CA ILE A 5 -22.50 -9.66 -7.44
C ILE A 5 -21.47 -8.55 -7.70
N GLU A 6 -20.46 -8.40 -6.82
CA GLU A 6 -19.38 -7.41 -7.03
C GLU A 6 -18.63 -7.66 -8.35
N VAL A 7 -18.35 -8.91 -8.69
CA VAL A 7 -17.69 -9.28 -9.97
C VAL A 7 -18.59 -8.96 -11.17
N ILE A 8 -19.88 -9.29 -11.11
CA ILE A 8 -20.83 -9.01 -12.21
C ILE A 8 -20.95 -7.49 -12.44
N ILE A 9 -21.07 -6.70 -11.38
CA ILE A 9 -21.10 -5.23 -11.47
C ILE A 9 -19.81 -4.71 -12.11
N SER A 10 -18.64 -5.22 -11.70
CA SER A 10 -17.37 -4.85 -12.33
C SER A 10 -17.35 -5.14 -13.83
N LEU A 11 -17.84 -6.30 -14.28
CA LEU A 11 -17.90 -6.63 -15.71
C LEU A 11 -18.81 -5.68 -16.50
N ILE A 12 -19.97 -5.32 -15.94
CA ILE A 12 -20.88 -4.34 -16.55
C ILE A 12 -20.19 -2.98 -16.68
N LEU A 13 -19.48 -2.53 -15.64
CA LEU A 13 -18.76 -1.26 -15.68
C LEU A 13 -17.60 -1.26 -16.68
N ILE A 14 -16.92 -2.41 -16.88
CA ILE A 14 -15.91 -2.56 -17.95
C ILE A 14 -16.57 -2.39 -19.31
N PHE A 15 -17.71 -3.04 -19.54
CA PHE A 15 -18.42 -2.93 -20.81
C PHE A 15 -18.81 -1.48 -21.12
N ILE A 16 -19.41 -0.78 -20.15
CA ILE A 16 -19.76 0.66 -20.28
C ILE A 16 -18.50 1.50 -20.56
N PHE A 17 -17.37 1.18 -19.91
CA PHE A 17 -16.13 1.91 -20.14
C PHE A 17 -15.57 1.70 -21.56
N VAL A 18 -15.64 0.47 -22.08
CA VAL A 18 -15.20 0.18 -23.45
C VAL A 18 -16.04 0.97 -24.45
N GLU A 19 -17.38 0.95 -24.32
CA GLU A 19 -18.28 1.74 -25.15
C GLU A 19 -17.99 3.25 -25.06
N TYR A 20 -17.75 3.75 -23.84
CA TYR A 20 -17.35 5.15 -23.62
C TYR A 20 -16.05 5.50 -24.35
N ILE A 21 -15.04 4.63 -24.30
CA ILE A 21 -13.76 4.84 -24.98
C ILE A 21 -13.93 4.81 -26.50
N LEU A 22 -14.74 3.90 -27.03
CA LEU A 22 -15.01 3.81 -28.48
C LEU A 22 -15.73 5.06 -29.02
N TYR A 23 -16.50 5.75 -28.17
CA TYR A 23 -17.15 7.02 -28.50
C TYR A 23 -16.16 8.21 -28.59
N LEU A 24 -14.93 8.09 -28.08
CA LEU A 24 -13.94 9.17 -28.10
C LEU A 24 -13.14 9.15 -29.42
N GLU A 25 -13.53 9.99 -30.37
CA GLU A 25 -12.97 9.96 -31.73
C GLU A 25 -11.59 10.63 -31.89
N ASN A 26 -11.21 11.55 -31.01
CA ASN A 26 -9.95 12.31 -31.14
C ASN A 26 -9.01 12.10 -29.94
N LEU A 27 -7.71 12.30 -30.17
CA LEU A 27 -6.67 12.03 -29.17
C LEU A 27 -6.84 12.84 -27.87
N TYR A 28 -7.32 14.08 -27.96
CA TYR A 28 -7.51 14.95 -26.80
C TYR A 28 -8.69 14.50 -25.95
N SER A 29 -9.84 14.19 -26.56
CA SER A 29 -11.01 13.67 -25.86
C SER A 29 -10.72 12.30 -25.26
N PHE A 30 -9.97 11.44 -25.97
CA PHE A 30 -9.47 10.17 -25.44
C PHE A 30 -8.59 10.37 -24.20
N ALA A 31 -7.58 11.24 -24.27
CA ALA A 31 -6.66 11.49 -23.15
C ALA A 31 -7.37 12.08 -21.92
N ILE A 32 -8.26 13.05 -22.12
CA ILE A 32 -9.04 13.67 -21.05
C ILE A 32 -10.02 12.66 -20.44
N GLY A 33 -10.74 11.91 -21.28
CA GLY A 33 -11.68 10.88 -20.84
C GLY A 33 -10.99 9.81 -20.01
N LEU A 34 -9.82 9.33 -20.44
CA LEU A 34 -9.03 8.36 -19.71
C LEU A 34 -8.54 8.92 -18.36
N PHE A 35 -8.06 10.17 -18.32
CA PHE A 35 -7.65 10.82 -17.07
C PHE A 35 -8.80 10.97 -16.07
N LEU A 36 -10.00 11.32 -16.53
CA LEU A 36 -11.18 11.47 -15.68
C LEU A 36 -11.74 10.12 -15.21
N PHE A 37 -11.66 9.10 -16.04
CA PHE A 37 -12.18 7.77 -15.72
C PHE A 37 -11.25 6.96 -14.82
N MET A 38 -9.94 7.09 -14.99
CA MET A 38 -8.96 6.23 -14.31
C MET A 38 -9.06 6.19 -12.77
N PRO A 39 -9.42 7.27 -12.05
CA PRO A 39 -9.65 7.22 -10.61
C PRO A 39 -10.77 6.25 -10.21
N PHE A 40 -11.76 6.07 -11.09
CA PHE A 40 -12.88 5.17 -10.91
C PHE A 40 -12.55 3.72 -11.29
N SER A 41 -11.48 3.50 -12.07
CA SER A 41 -11.02 2.15 -12.43
C SER A 41 -10.75 1.28 -11.19
N SER A 42 -10.31 1.89 -10.07
CA SER A 42 -10.12 1.18 -8.81
C SER A 42 -11.39 0.49 -8.30
N PHE A 43 -12.58 1.02 -8.57
CA PHE A 43 -13.86 0.42 -8.17
C PHE A 43 -14.22 -0.80 -9.02
N ILE A 44 -13.80 -0.78 -10.28
CA ILE A 44 -14.05 -1.85 -11.26
C ILE A 44 -13.04 -2.97 -11.06
N ILE A 45 -11.78 -2.61 -10.88
CA ILE A 45 -10.64 -3.52 -10.77
C ILE A 45 -10.64 -4.21 -9.41
N ALA A 46 -10.90 -3.50 -8.30
CA ALA A 46 -10.75 -4.08 -6.96
C ALA A 46 -11.53 -5.39 -6.72
N PRO A 47 -12.81 -5.53 -7.13
CA PRO A 47 -13.52 -6.81 -7.00
C PRO A 47 -12.91 -7.95 -7.82
N LEU A 48 -12.50 -7.68 -9.06
CA LEU A 48 -11.86 -8.66 -9.94
C LEU A 48 -10.50 -9.10 -9.39
N MET A 49 -9.76 -8.14 -8.84
CA MET A 49 -8.44 -8.34 -8.26
C MET A 49 -8.47 -9.07 -6.91
N ARG A 50 -9.63 -9.14 -6.23
CA ARG A 50 -9.80 -10.00 -5.05
C ARG A 50 -9.84 -11.49 -5.38
N VAL A 51 -9.87 -11.88 -6.65
CA VAL A 51 -9.64 -13.27 -7.08
C VAL A 51 -8.18 -13.62 -6.76
N ARG A 52 -8.00 -14.67 -5.96
CA ARG A 52 -6.84 -14.93 -5.07
C ARG A 52 -5.46 -15.07 -5.74
N PHE A 53 -5.35 -15.00 -7.07
CA PHE A 53 -4.10 -15.21 -7.80
C PHE A 53 -3.25 -13.95 -7.98
N PHE A 54 -3.85 -12.76 -8.04
CA PHE A 54 -3.11 -11.53 -8.39
C PHE A 54 -2.54 -10.78 -7.19
N PHE A 55 -3.09 -10.99 -5.99
CA PHE A 55 -2.70 -10.25 -4.78
C PHE A 55 -2.58 -11.19 -3.59
N LYS A 56 -1.51 -11.01 -2.82
CA LYS A 56 -1.34 -11.63 -1.50
C LYS A 56 -1.30 -10.56 -0.42
N PHE A 57 -2.29 -10.57 0.46
CA PHE A 57 -2.34 -9.67 1.61
C PHE A 57 -1.44 -10.20 2.73
N TYR A 58 -0.59 -9.32 3.25
CA TYR A 58 0.24 -9.59 4.43
C TYR A 58 -0.27 -8.84 5.67
N SER A 59 -1.15 -7.86 5.51
CA SER A 59 -1.94 -7.27 6.59
C SER A 59 -3.31 -6.83 6.05
N LYS A 60 -4.10 -6.06 6.81
CA LYS A 60 -5.44 -5.64 6.34
C LYS A 60 -5.36 -4.75 5.10
N ILE A 61 -4.26 -4.04 4.93
CA ILE A 61 -4.07 -3.09 3.82
C ILE A 61 -2.72 -3.23 3.11
N LEU A 62 -1.75 -3.99 3.62
CA LEU A 62 -0.49 -4.23 2.90
C LEU A 62 -0.62 -5.49 2.06
N LEU A 63 -0.30 -5.38 0.78
CA LEU A 63 -0.37 -6.48 -0.16
C LEU A 63 0.88 -6.52 -1.05
N VAL A 64 1.09 -7.68 -1.66
CA VAL A 64 2.04 -7.90 -2.76
C VAL A 64 1.24 -8.14 -4.04
N GLN A 65 1.56 -7.41 -5.10
CA GLN A 65 1.03 -7.65 -6.44
C GLN A 65 1.88 -8.69 -7.16
N PHE A 66 1.23 -9.62 -7.88
CA PHE A 66 1.89 -10.65 -8.69
C PHE A 66 3.04 -11.37 -7.93
N PRO A 67 2.76 -11.94 -6.75
CA PRO A 67 3.79 -12.49 -5.88
C PRO A 67 4.59 -13.58 -6.59
N ASN A 68 5.91 -13.46 -6.55
CA ASN A 68 6.84 -14.44 -7.09
C ASN A 68 8.08 -14.56 -6.20
N LYS A 69 8.90 -15.59 -6.41
CA LYS A 69 10.06 -15.88 -5.55
C LYS A 69 11.23 -14.91 -5.72
N LYS A 70 11.19 -13.96 -6.67
CA LYS A 70 12.30 -13.03 -6.95
C LYS A 70 12.03 -11.62 -6.42
N VAL A 71 10.83 -11.10 -6.66
CA VAL A 71 10.47 -9.72 -6.34
C VAL A 71 9.09 -9.67 -5.71
N TYR A 72 9.03 -9.03 -4.55
CA TYR A 72 7.79 -8.62 -3.91
C TYR A 72 7.63 -7.12 -4.06
N ASP A 73 6.66 -6.69 -4.85
CA ASP A 73 6.29 -5.28 -4.95
C ASP A 73 5.16 -5.00 -3.96
N LEU A 74 5.48 -4.30 -2.89
CA LEU A 74 4.56 -3.95 -1.82
C LEU A 74 3.73 -2.73 -2.20
N HIS A 75 2.43 -2.89 -2.11
CA HIS A 75 1.46 -1.82 -2.28
C HIS A 75 0.54 -1.75 -1.06
N LEU A 76 0.00 -0.57 -0.81
CA LEU A 76 -1.20 -0.48 0.00
C LEU A 76 -2.39 -0.98 -0.81
N ALA A 77 -3.47 -1.31 -0.11
CA ALA A 77 -4.74 -1.60 -0.72
C ALA A 77 -5.15 -0.46 -1.65
N ASN A 78 -5.99 -0.79 -2.64
CA ASN A 78 -6.50 0.19 -3.59
C ASN A 78 -7.14 1.39 -2.87
N ASN A 79 -7.26 2.50 -3.61
CA ASN A 79 -7.78 3.77 -3.09
C ASN A 79 -9.11 3.60 -2.34
N PHE A 80 -10.02 2.76 -2.83
CA PHE A 80 -11.31 2.52 -2.19
C PHE A 80 -11.19 1.83 -0.82
N ASP A 81 -10.51 0.69 -0.76
CA ASP A 81 -10.32 -0.06 0.49
C ASP A 81 -9.53 0.78 1.51
N LEU A 82 -8.58 1.59 1.04
CA LEU A 82 -7.83 2.52 1.87
C LEU A 82 -8.69 3.66 2.42
N ILE A 83 -9.59 4.23 1.62
CA ILE A 83 -10.58 5.23 2.07
C ILE A 83 -11.49 4.62 3.12
N ARG A 84 -12.03 3.42 2.87
CA ARG A 84 -12.91 2.71 3.80
C ARG A 84 -12.21 2.43 5.12
N PHE A 85 -10.97 1.94 5.07
CA PHE A 85 -10.14 1.73 6.26
C PHE A 85 -9.93 3.05 7.03
N SER A 86 -9.59 4.13 6.33
CA SER A 86 -9.27 5.43 6.92
C SER A 86 -10.47 6.16 7.53
N LYS A 87 -11.69 5.90 7.04
CA LYS A 87 -12.94 6.42 7.63
C LYS A 87 -13.20 5.81 9.01
N ASN A 88 -12.85 4.54 9.20
CA ASN A 88 -13.10 3.81 10.43
C ASN A 88 -11.99 3.97 11.50
N CYS A 89 -10.99 4.83 11.24
CA CYS A 89 -9.85 5.03 12.12
C CYS A 89 -9.78 6.49 12.62
N ASN A 90 -9.70 6.69 13.93
CA ASN A 90 -9.47 8.00 14.53
C ASN A 90 -8.13 8.61 14.08
N ASN A 91 -7.09 7.78 13.93
CA ASN A 91 -5.79 8.20 13.39
C ASN A 91 -5.37 7.25 12.25
N ALA A 92 -5.94 7.48 11.07
CA ALA A 92 -5.71 6.64 9.89
C ALA A 92 -4.22 6.50 9.54
N LYS A 93 -3.42 7.58 9.59
CA LYS A 93 -1.97 7.51 9.34
C LYS A 93 -1.27 6.52 10.26
N LYS A 94 -1.54 6.61 11.56
CA LYS A 94 -0.95 5.72 12.57
C LYS A 94 -1.37 4.27 12.33
N MET A 95 -2.64 4.04 12.04
CA MET A 95 -3.17 2.70 11.78
C MET A 95 -2.61 2.10 10.49
N ILE A 96 -2.50 2.88 9.43
CA ILE A 96 -1.87 2.46 8.17
C ILE A 96 -0.41 2.06 8.42
N PHE A 97 0.32 2.88 9.17
CA PHE A 97 1.71 2.59 9.49
C PHE A 97 1.86 1.32 10.35
N LEU A 98 0.93 1.08 11.27
CA LEU A 98 0.88 -0.17 12.04
C LEU A 98 0.64 -1.39 11.14
N GLU A 99 -0.29 -1.30 10.19
CA GLU A 99 -0.57 -2.39 9.23
C GLU A 99 0.58 -2.63 8.26
N ILE A 100 1.36 -1.60 7.90
CA ILE A 100 2.60 -1.77 7.13
C ILE A 100 3.62 -2.57 7.94
N VAL A 101 3.85 -2.18 9.20
CA VAL A 101 4.79 -2.88 10.08
C VAL A 101 4.33 -4.32 10.34
N GLU A 102 3.02 -4.55 10.54
CA GLU A 102 2.44 -5.89 10.66
C GLU A 102 2.74 -6.75 9.44
N GLY A 103 2.47 -6.21 8.25
CA GLY A 103 2.68 -6.94 7.01
C GLY A 103 4.15 -7.27 6.77
N LEU A 104 5.07 -6.36 7.11
CA LEU A 104 6.51 -6.64 7.05
C LEU A 104 6.92 -7.76 8.01
N LEU A 105 6.40 -7.77 9.24
CA LEU A 105 6.66 -8.85 10.20
C LEU A 105 6.14 -10.20 9.71
N ASN A 106 4.95 -10.23 9.10
CA ASN A 106 4.40 -11.45 8.51
C ASN A 106 5.25 -11.95 7.33
N ILE A 107 5.86 -11.04 6.55
CA ILE A 107 6.84 -11.42 5.52
C ILE A 107 8.11 -11.98 6.19
N CYS A 108 8.61 -11.37 7.28
CA CYS A 108 9.75 -11.92 8.03
C CYS A 108 9.51 -13.36 8.44
N GLU A 109 8.33 -13.65 9.01
CA GLU A 109 7.96 -14.99 9.48
C GLU A 109 7.94 -16.00 8.33
N GLU A 110 7.44 -15.64 7.15
CA GLU A 110 7.48 -16.53 5.99
C GLU A 110 8.91 -16.78 5.47
N ILE A 111 9.82 -15.81 5.59
CA ILE A 111 11.24 -16.02 5.21
C ILE A 111 11.94 -16.90 6.26
N GLU A 112 11.69 -16.68 7.55
CA GLU A 112 12.23 -17.51 8.64
C GLU A 112 11.75 -18.95 8.58
N GLN A 113 10.51 -19.18 8.12
CA GLN A 113 9.94 -20.51 7.87
C GLN A 113 10.34 -21.10 6.52
N GLU A 114 11.31 -20.49 5.81
CA GLU A 114 11.82 -20.93 4.51
C GLU A 114 10.75 -21.01 3.39
N LYS A 115 9.58 -20.41 3.60
CA LYS A 115 8.52 -20.28 2.57
C LYS A 115 8.91 -19.25 1.51
N LEU A 116 9.76 -18.30 1.88
CA LEU A 116 10.30 -17.26 1.00
C LEU A 116 11.84 -17.25 1.06
N PRO A 117 12.51 -16.99 -0.07
CA PRO A 117 13.96 -16.95 -0.09
C PRO A 117 14.49 -15.69 0.61
N LYS A 118 15.59 -15.82 1.36
CA LYS A 118 16.29 -14.67 1.98
C LYS A 118 16.75 -13.62 0.96
N LYS A 119 17.07 -14.05 -0.26
CA LYS A 119 17.46 -13.18 -1.39
C LYS A 119 16.29 -12.46 -2.06
N LEU A 120 15.05 -12.66 -1.59
CA LEU A 120 13.87 -11.98 -2.12
C LEU A 120 14.07 -10.46 -2.10
N ASN A 121 13.85 -9.80 -3.23
CA ASN A 121 13.91 -8.35 -3.31
C ASN A 121 12.53 -7.78 -2.98
N ILE A 122 12.42 -7.06 -1.88
CA ILE A 122 11.19 -6.44 -1.39
C ILE A 122 11.24 -4.96 -1.77
N GLN A 123 10.39 -4.58 -2.70
CA GLN A 123 10.25 -3.21 -3.18
C GLN A 123 8.99 -2.60 -2.59
N ALA A 124 9.01 -1.30 -2.36
CA ALA A 124 7.85 -0.57 -1.91
C ALA A 124 7.80 0.79 -2.60
N ILE A 125 6.62 1.14 -3.10
CA ILE A 125 6.31 2.47 -3.59
C ILE A 125 5.10 2.95 -2.82
N THR A 126 5.24 4.08 -2.12
CA THR A 126 4.09 4.73 -1.52
C THR A 126 4.27 6.22 -1.46
N PHE A 127 3.20 6.93 -1.79
CA PHE A 127 3.09 8.38 -1.62
C PHE A 127 2.83 8.78 -0.15
N PHE A 128 2.51 7.82 0.73
CA PHE A 128 2.27 8.08 2.15
C PHE A 128 3.54 8.11 3.01
N MET A 129 4.64 7.51 2.53
CA MET A 129 5.89 7.45 3.27
C MET A 129 6.97 8.27 2.57
N ASN A 130 7.69 9.05 3.36
CA ASN A 130 8.89 9.72 2.90
C ASN A 130 10.12 8.82 3.07
N HIS A 131 11.25 9.27 2.54
CA HIS A 131 12.51 8.55 2.65
C HIS A 131 12.93 8.24 4.10
N ARG A 132 12.66 9.16 5.05
CA ARG A 132 12.98 8.94 6.47
C ARG A 132 12.19 7.76 7.04
N THR A 133 10.91 7.62 6.67
CA THR A 133 10.08 6.48 7.09
C THR A 133 10.55 5.18 6.46
N PHE A 134 10.89 5.19 5.17
CA PHE A 134 11.47 4.01 4.51
C PHE A 134 12.76 3.54 5.19
N LYS A 135 13.68 4.47 5.50
CA LYS A 135 14.93 4.16 6.20
C LYS A 135 14.69 3.56 7.58
N LYS A 136 13.70 4.06 8.33
CA LYS A 136 13.30 3.48 9.63
C LYS A 136 12.79 2.05 9.51
N LEU A 137 12.15 1.71 8.39
CA LEU A 137 11.66 0.37 8.10
C LEU A 137 12.75 -0.56 7.52
N GLY A 138 13.98 -0.08 7.34
CA GLY A 138 15.11 -0.86 6.81
C GLY A 138 15.26 -0.79 5.28
N PHE A 139 14.40 -0.03 4.59
CA PHE A 139 14.52 0.12 3.14
C PHE A 139 15.65 1.09 2.75
N LYS A 140 16.31 0.76 1.64
CA LYS A 140 17.27 1.61 0.93
C LYS A 140 16.54 2.30 -0.22
N LYS A 141 16.83 3.59 -0.45
CA LYS A 141 16.21 4.34 -1.56
C LYS A 141 16.71 3.81 -2.89
N ILE A 142 15.80 3.62 -3.84
CA ILE A 142 16.15 3.32 -5.23
C ILE A 142 15.58 4.37 -6.18
N ARG A 143 16.09 4.41 -7.41
CA ARG A 143 15.67 5.40 -8.40
C ARG A 143 14.20 5.17 -8.76
N PHE A 144 13.43 6.25 -8.71
CA PHE A 144 12.07 6.27 -9.22
C PHE A 144 12.12 6.32 -10.76
N SER A 145 11.56 5.31 -11.43
CA SER A 145 11.52 5.29 -12.90
C SER A 145 10.41 6.21 -13.43
N PRO A 146 10.64 6.95 -14.54
CA PRO A 146 9.62 7.80 -15.17
C PRO A 146 8.31 7.07 -15.51
N GLN A 147 8.37 5.76 -15.79
CA GLN A 147 7.20 4.94 -16.10
C GLN A 147 6.18 4.91 -14.94
N TYR A 148 6.65 4.88 -13.69
CA TYR A 148 5.77 4.95 -12.52
C TYR A 148 5.18 6.35 -12.33
N ALA A 149 5.85 7.40 -12.83
CA ALA A 149 5.30 8.76 -12.76
C ALA A 149 4.04 8.90 -13.62
N ILE A 150 4.03 8.27 -14.80
CA ILE A 150 2.89 8.26 -15.72
C ILE A 150 1.70 7.52 -15.09
N LEU A 151 1.92 6.34 -14.50
CA LEU A 151 0.87 5.59 -13.81
C LEU A 151 0.25 6.39 -12.65
N PHE A 152 1.08 7.08 -11.84
CA PHE A 152 0.57 7.94 -10.78
C PHE A 152 -0.09 9.23 -11.26
N LEU A 153 0.26 9.71 -12.46
CA LEU A 153 -0.44 10.84 -13.07
C LEU A 153 -1.88 10.45 -13.40
N PHE A 154 -2.08 9.29 -14.01
CA PHE A 154 -3.43 8.81 -14.32
C PHE A 154 -4.26 8.49 -13.06
N ASP A 155 -3.64 8.02 -11.98
CA ASP A 155 -4.33 7.80 -10.69
C ASP A 155 -4.28 9.02 -9.74
N TYR A 156 -3.89 10.20 -10.23
CA TYR A 156 -3.61 11.36 -9.38
C TYR A 156 -4.81 11.80 -8.53
N ILE A 157 -6.01 11.80 -9.12
CA ILE A 157 -7.25 12.15 -8.41
C ILE A 157 -7.54 11.10 -7.33
N GLY A 158 -7.40 9.80 -7.65
CA GLY A 158 -7.61 8.71 -6.70
C GLY A 158 -6.67 8.81 -5.50
N ILE A 159 -5.38 9.02 -5.77
CA ILE A 159 -4.33 9.26 -4.78
C ILE A 159 -4.64 10.48 -3.91
N THR A 160 -5.09 11.58 -4.51
CA THR A 160 -5.42 12.82 -3.79
C THR A 160 -6.59 12.62 -2.84
N ILE A 161 -7.66 11.94 -3.28
CA ILE A 161 -8.82 11.61 -2.45
C ILE A 161 -8.40 10.68 -1.30
N SER A 162 -7.66 9.61 -1.59
CA SER A 162 -7.12 8.70 -0.56
C SER A 162 -6.29 9.47 0.47
N ASN A 163 -5.40 10.36 0.02
CA ASN A 163 -4.57 11.17 0.90
C ASN A 163 -5.39 12.13 1.78
N TYR A 164 -6.48 12.69 1.25
CA TYR A 164 -7.42 13.47 2.06
C TYR A 164 -8.01 12.62 3.20
N PHE A 165 -8.50 11.41 2.93
CA PHE A 165 -9.08 10.54 3.96
C PHE A 165 -8.07 10.08 5.01
N VAL A 166 -6.84 9.79 4.58
CA VAL A 166 -5.75 9.39 5.48
C VAL A 166 -5.27 10.55 6.35
N SER A 167 -5.10 11.74 5.76
CA SER A 167 -4.51 12.89 6.46
C SER A 167 -5.50 13.84 7.10
N LYS A 168 -6.80 13.70 6.77
CA LYS A 168 -7.89 14.62 7.11
C LYS A 168 -7.63 16.07 6.66
N LYS A 169 -6.74 16.25 5.68
CA LYS A 169 -6.36 17.55 5.12
C LYS A 169 -6.29 17.45 3.62
N PHE A 170 -6.88 18.41 2.93
CA PHE A 170 -6.74 18.49 1.48
C PHE A 170 -5.33 18.98 1.15
N ARG A 171 -4.54 18.14 0.46
CA ARG A 171 -3.18 18.43 0.04
C ARG A 171 -2.90 17.73 -1.28
N PHE A 172 -2.40 18.49 -2.24
CA PHE A 172 -1.88 17.95 -3.48
C PHE A 172 -0.67 17.06 -3.18
N VAL A 173 -0.71 15.84 -3.73
CA VAL A 173 0.34 14.86 -3.54
C VAL A 173 1.46 15.17 -4.53
N ASN A 174 2.69 15.33 -4.05
CA ASN A 174 3.81 15.50 -4.96
C ASN A 174 4.25 14.14 -5.51
N ILE A 175 3.66 13.71 -6.62
CA ILE A 175 3.94 12.42 -7.27
C ILE A 175 5.38 12.32 -7.81
N ILE A 176 6.03 13.44 -8.08
CA ILE A 176 7.43 13.50 -8.54
C ILE A 176 8.40 13.16 -7.40
N LYS A 177 8.04 13.52 -6.16
CA LYS A 177 8.83 13.21 -4.95
C LYS A 177 8.53 11.83 -4.38
N THR A 178 7.66 11.04 -5.02
CA THR A 178 7.38 9.67 -4.59
C THR A 178 8.67 8.88 -4.56
N SER A 179 8.97 8.29 -3.40
CA SER A 179 10.19 7.51 -3.22
C SER A 179 9.88 6.04 -3.46
N LYS A 180 10.67 5.41 -4.32
CA LYS A 180 10.75 3.96 -4.39
C LYS A 180 11.89 3.49 -3.50
N ALA A 181 11.67 2.42 -2.76
CA ALA A 181 12.67 1.87 -1.86
C ALA A 181 12.69 0.35 -1.97
N SER A 182 13.84 -0.26 -1.69
CA SER A 182 14.01 -1.71 -1.71
C SER A 182 14.84 -2.21 -0.53
N MET A 183 14.64 -3.46 -0.17
CA MET A 183 15.49 -4.21 0.74
C MET A 183 15.48 -5.69 0.36
N THR A 184 16.48 -6.44 0.80
CA THR A 184 16.45 -7.91 0.69
C THR A 184 15.63 -8.52 1.84
N GLY A 185 15.19 -9.77 1.68
CA GLY A 185 14.60 -10.54 2.77
C GLY A 185 15.55 -10.70 3.96
N GLU A 186 16.84 -10.77 3.69
CA GLU A 186 17.88 -10.80 4.73
C GLU A 186 17.99 -9.47 5.49
N ASP A 187 18.03 -8.33 4.78
CA ASP A 187 17.95 -7.00 5.41
C ASP A 187 16.69 -6.87 6.29
N LEU A 188 15.56 -7.42 5.82
CA LEU A 188 14.29 -7.40 6.55
C LEU A 188 14.36 -8.20 7.87
N ILE A 189 14.92 -9.41 7.85
CA ILE A 189 15.12 -10.22 9.05
C ILE A 189 16.03 -9.50 10.05
N GLN A 190 17.14 -8.91 9.58
CA GLN A 190 18.06 -8.16 10.42
C GLN A 190 17.36 -6.96 11.11
N ASN A 191 16.40 -6.33 10.43
CA ASN A 191 15.64 -5.20 10.96
C ASN A 191 14.41 -5.60 11.80
N LYS A 192 14.11 -6.91 11.97
CA LYS A 192 12.91 -7.41 12.66
C LYS A 192 12.74 -6.85 14.07
N LYS A 193 13.82 -6.78 14.87
CA LYS A 193 13.78 -6.24 16.24
C LYS A 193 13.27 -4.78 16.28
N ASN A 194 13.78 -3.95 15.38
CA ASN A 194 13.35 -2.55 15.25
C ASN A 194 11.89 -2.45 14.78
N LEU A 195 11.43 -3.32 13.87
CA LEU A 195 10.02 -3.38 13.48
C LEU A 195 9.09 -3.71 14.66
N ILE A 196 9.47 -4.67 15.52
CA ILE A 196 8.74 -5.00 16.75
C ILE A 196 8.69 -3.79 17.68
N GLU A 197 9.81 -3.09 17.88
CA GLU A 197 9.88 -1.89 18.70
C GLU A 197 8.97 -0.78 18.16
N ILE A 198 8.97 -0.55 16.85
CA ILE A 198 8.08 0.41 16.19
C ILE A 198 6.62 0.01 16.43
N LYS A 199 6.25 -1.27 16.24
CA LYS A 199 4.90 -1.80 16.49
C LYS A 199 4.44 -1.53 17.92
N LEU A 200 5.29 -1.79 18.91
CA LEU A 200 5.00 -1.54 20.32
C LEU A 200 4.82 -0.05 20.62
N LYS A 201 5.73 0.80 20.14
CA LYS A 201 5.63 2.26 20.26
C LYS A 201 4.33 2.80 19.66
N LEU A 202 3.91 2.27 18.52
CA LEU A 202 2.65 2.64 17.90
C LEU A 202 1.46 2.19 18.76
N LYS A 203 1.43 0.94 19.25
CA LYS A 203 0.31 0.45 20.07
C LYS A 203 0.20 1.20 21.40
N LEU A 204 1.31 1.39 22.11
CA LEU A 204 1.33 1.95 23.46
C LEU A 204 1.32 3.49 23.49
N GLY A 205 1.76 4.15 22.41
CA GLY A 205 1.76 5.61 22.33
C GLY A 205 2.54 6.26 23.48
N LYS A 206 1.90 7.18 24.21
CA LYS A 206 2.51 7.86 25.37
C LYS A 206 2.85 6.91 26.52
N ASN A 207 2.23 5.72 26.58
CA ASN A 207 2.42 4.75 27.65
C ASN A 207 3.65 3.85 27.44
N TYR A 208 4.32 3.94 26.29
CA TYR A 208 5.47 3.08 25.96
C TYR A 208 6.64 3.23 26.94
N ASN A 209 7.01 4.47 27.32
CA ASN A 209 8.08 4.70 28.28
C ASN A 209 7.68 4.27 29.70
N LYS A 210 6.38 4.31 30.03
CA LYS A 210 5.86 3.87 31.33
C LYS A 210 5.89 2.34 31.48
N SER A 211 5.61 1.60 30.41
CA SER A 211 5.69 0.13 30.41
C SER A 211 7.13 -0.39 30.45
N LEU A 212 8.07 0.28 29.78
CA LEU A 212 9.49 -0.09 29.86
C LEU A 212 10.04 0.03 31.28
N ASN A 213 9.65 1.10 32.00
CA ASN A 213 10.11 1.34 33.37
C ASN A 213 9.47 0.40 34.40
N SER A 214 8.25 -0.11 34.15
CA SER A 214 7.58 -1.07 35.06
C SER A 214 8.13 -2.50 34.95
N ASP A 215 8.68 -2.88 33.79
CA ASP A 215 9.31 -4.19 33.60
C ASP A 215 10.72 -4.21 34.22
N THR A 216 11.44 -3.08 34.22
CA THR A 216 12.75 -2.97 34.89
C THR A 216 12.70 -2.93 36.42
N THR A 217 11.56 -2.58 37.02
CA THR A 217 11.38 -2.55 38.48
C THR A 217 10.80 -3.83 39.07
N ARG A 218 10.23 -4.73 38.25
CA ARG A 218 9.75 -6.06 38.68
C ARG A 218 10.79 -7.17 38.56
N GLY A 219 11.94 -6.88 37.94
CA GLY A 219 13.08 -7.79 37.82
C GLY A 219 14.22 -7.53 38.82
N ARG A 220 13.95 -6.80 39.91
CA ARG A 220 14.87 -6.60 41.04
C ARG A 220 14.27 -7.18 42.31
#